data_AF-D6TZG9-F1
#
_entry.id   AF-D6TZG9-F1
#
_cell.length_a   1.000
_cell.length_b   1.000
_cell.length_c   1.000
_cell.angle_alpha   90.00
_cell.angle_beta   90.00
_cell.angle_gamma   90.00
#
_symmetry.space_group_name_H-M   'P 1'
#
loop_
_entity.id
_entity.type
_entity.pdbx_description
1 polymer ?
#
loop_
_entity_poly.entity_id
_entity_poly.type
_entity_poly.pdbx_seq_one_letter_code
_entity_poly.pdbx_strand_id
1 'polypeptide(L)'
;MISRRILIKRLATLFFGSTVLSACTTGQTLLDPKTIAQQVAKHYGESSPAIVSVKKTETDSPPNGPMYIIGLAGHFQKGSLVATSLGFSALAARMYVWNIHGYKASGQEVWMDMELPA
;
A
#
# COMPACT_ATOMS: atom_id res chain seq x y z
N MET A 1 -28.22 -78.89 -15.17
CA MET A 1 -28.49 -78.45 -13.79
C MET A 1 -27.28 -77.71 -13.24
N ILE A 2 -27.48 -76.44 -12.92
CA ILE A 2 -26.80 -75.60 -11.90
C ILE A 2 -25.26 -75.65 -11.83
N SER A 3 -24.63 -74.56 -12.24
CA SER A 3 -23.63 -73.91 -11.38
C SER A 3 -23.61 -72.41 -11.65
N ARG A 4 -24.22 -71.65 -10.74
CA ARG A 4 -24.30 -70.19 -10.74
C ARG A 4 -22.95 -69.62 -10.31
N ARG A 5 -22.38 -68.71 -11.10
CA ARG A 5 -21.32 -67.81 -10.62
C ARG A 5 -21.89 -66.41 -10.54
N ILE A 6 -22.06 -65.95 -9.30
CA ILE A 6 -22.39 -64.58 -8.93
C ILE A 6 -21.08 -63.78 -9.00
N LEU A 7 -21.06 -62.67 -9.73
CA LEU A 7 -20.05 -61.63 -9.51
C LEU A 7 -20.72 -60.26 -9.58
N ILE A 8 -21.03 -59.73 -8.40
CA ILE A 8 -21.33 -58.33 -8.17
C ILE A 8 -20.03 -57.56 -8.33
N LYS A 9 -19.95 -56.62 -9.27
CA LYS A 9 -18.96 -55.53 -9.21
C LYS A 9 -19.67 -54.19 -9.40
N ARG A 10 -19.74 -53.49 -8.27
CA ARG A 10 -20.18 -52.12 -8.08
C ARG A 10 -19.24 -51.14 -8.82
N LEU A 11 -19.86 -50.11 -9.41
CA LEU A 11 -19.57 -48.69 -9.20
C LEU A 11 -18.23 -48.11 -9.69
N ALA A 12 -18.32 -47.18 -10.67
CA ALA A 12 -17.57 -45.92 -10.67
C ALA A 12 -18.15 -45.00 -11.76
N THR A 13 -19.22 -44.27 -11.44
CA THR A 13 -19.64 -43.10 -12.23
C THR A 13 -18.69 -41.97 -11.87
N LEU A 14 -17.64 -41.76 -12.67
CA LEU A 14 -16.75 -40.61 -12.51
C LEU A 14 -17.46 -39.37 -13.10
N PHE A 15 -17.85 -38.48 -12.19
CA PHE A 15 -18.24 -37.11 -12.53
C PHE A 15 -17.09 -36.42 -13.25
N PHE A 16 -17.36 -35.91 -14.45
CA PHE A 16 -16.53 -34.90 -15.09
C PHE A 16 -16.59 -33.62 -14.24
N GLY A 17 -15.69 -33.51 -13.26
CA GLY A 17 -15.42 -32.27 -12.58
C GLY A 17 -14.57 -31.39 -13.48
N SER A 18 -15.19 -30.52 -14.28
CA SER A 18 -14.49 -29.42 -14.93
C SER A 18 -13.94 -28.50 -13.85
N THR A 19 -12.66 -28.64 -13.52
CA THR A 19 -11.92 -27.68 -12.71
C THR A 19 -11.69 -26.43 -13.56
N VAL A 20 -12.58 -25.45 -13.41
CA VAL A 20 -12.36 -24.10 -13.92
C VAL A 20 -11.22 -23.51 -13.09
N LEU A 21 -10.01 -23.54 -13.64
CA LEU A 21 -8.88 -22.78 -13.12
C LEU A 21 -9.17 -21.29 -13.36
N SER A 22 -9.88 -20.65 -12.43
CA SER A 22 -9.87 -19.19 -12.35
C SER A 22 -8.45 -18.74 -12.02
N ALA A 23 -7.73 -18.30 -13.04
CA ALA A 23 -6.51 -17.54 -12.85
C ALA A 23 -6.90 -16.22 -12.14
N CYS A 24 -6.82 -16.19 -10.81
CA CYS A 24 -6.86 -14.95 -10.05
C CYS A 24 -5.61 -14.15 -10.44
N THR A 25 -5.76 -13.22 -11.39
CA THR A 25 -4.82 -12.12 -11.56
C THR A 25 -4.87 -11.31 -10.26
N THR A 26 -3.96 -11.56 -9.33
CA THR A 26 -3.78 -10.75 -8.12
C THR A 26 -3.19 -9.39 -8.54
N GLY A 27 -4.05 -8.51 -9.07
CA GLY A 27 -3.75 -7.10 -9.14
C GLY A 27 -3.61 -6.57 -7.72
N GLN A 28 -2.38 -6.31 -7.27
CA GLN A 28 -2.15 -5.67 -5.98
C GLN A 28 -2.80 -4.29 -6.01
N THR A 29 -3.78 -4.06 -5.14
CA THR A 29 -4.45 -2.76 -5.06
C THR A 29 -3.49 -1.77 -4.43
N LEU A 30 -3.13 -0.73 -5.18
CA LEU A 30 -2.27 0.34 -4.70
C LEU A 30 -3.08 1.38 -3.93
N LEU A 31 -2.50 1.89 -2.86
CA LEU A 31 -3.01 3.03 -2.12
C LEU A 31 -2.95 4.29 -2.98
N ASP A 32 -4.01 5.07 -2.92
CA ASP A 32 -4.07 6.38 -3.55
C ASP A 32 -3.17 7.36 -2.76
N PRO A 33 -2.33 8.18 -3.44
CA PRO A 33 -1.45 9.13 -2.78
C PRO A 33 -2.20 10.15 -1.91
N LYS A 34 -3.47 10.47 -2.20
CA LYS A 34 -4.28 11.35 -1.36
C LYS A 34 -4.58 10.71 0.00
N THR A 35 -4.87 9.42 0.02
CA THR A 35 -5.11 8.68 1.28
C THR A 35 -3.86 8.67 2.15
N ILE A 36 -2.68 8.44 1.56
CA ILE A 36 -1.40 8.52 2.26
C ILE A 36 -1.17 9.93 2.78
N ALA A 37 -1.29 10.95 1.92
CA ALA A 37 -1.13 12.36 2.27
C ALA A 37 -1.99 12.80 3.46
N GLN A 38 -3.26 12.41 3.45
CA GLN A 38 -4.20 12.73 4.54
C GLN A 38 -3.81 12.08 5.86
N GLN A 39 -3.35 10.82 5.83
CA GLN A 39 -2.91 10.14 7.05
C GLN A 39 -1.63 10.77 7.63
N VAL A 40 -0.65 11.06 6.78
CA VAL A 40 0.59 11.74 7.19
C VAL A 40 0.29 13.13 7.75
N ALA A 41 -0.52 13.93 7.05
CA ALA A 41 -0.88 15.26 7.52
C ALA A 41 -1.58 15.23 8.88
N LYS A 42 -2.54 14.31 9.04
CA LYS A 42 -3.27 14.14 10.30
C LYS A 42 -2.34 13.76 11.45
N HIS A 43 -1.31 12.95 11.19
CA HIS A 43 -0.30 12.61 12.20
C HIS A 43 0.41 13.86 12.74
N TYR A 44 0.67 14.85 11.88
CA TYR A 44 1.30 16.12 12.26
C TYR A 44 0.29 17.25 12.51
N GLY A 45 -0.96 16.92 12.84
CA GLY A 45 -1.97 17.89 13.28
C GLY A 45 -2.64 18.72 12.18
N GLU A 46 -2.37 18.45 10.90
CA GLU A 46 -3.03 19.12 9.77
C GLU A 46 -4.22 18.30 9.26
N SER A 47 -5.39 18.92 9.17
CA SER A 47 -6.66 18.27 8.78
C SER A 47 -7.00 18.44 7.30
N SER A 48 -6.48 19.49 6.67
CA SER A 48 -6.78 19.86 5.28
C SER A 48 -5.51 20.25 4.52
N PRO A 49 -4.55 19.31 4.36
CA PRO A 49 -3.33 19.58 3.60
C PRO A 49 -3.64 19.81 2.12
N ALA A 50 -2.86 20.68 1.47
CA ALA A 50 -2.81 20.76 0.02
C ALA A 50 -1.67 19.87 -0.49
N ILE A 51 -1.98 18.95 -1.41
CA ILE A 51 -0.96 18.17 -2.10
C ILE A 51 -0.36 19.05 -3.20
N VAL A 52 0.91 19.40 -3.08
CA VAL A 52 1.60 20.29 -4.03
C VAL A 52 2.46 19.53 -5.03
N SER A 53 2.86 18.30 -4.71
CA SER A 53 3.57 17.42 -5.64
C SER A 53 3.34 15.95 -5.34
N VAL A 54 3.26 15.14 -6.39
CA VAL A 54 3.28 13.68 -6.32
C VAL A 54 4.13 13.16 -7.47
N LYS A 55 5.21 12.44 -7.16
CA LYS A 55 6.01 11.72 -8.14
C LYS A 55 5.87 10.22 -7.92
N LYS A 56 5.41 9.49 -8.93
CA LYS A 56 5.38 8.03 -8.93
C LYS A 56 6.77 7.50 -9.27
N THR A 57 7.25 6.53 -8.52
CA THR A 57 8.55 5.88 -8.73
C THR A 57 8.54 4.48 -8.10
N GLU A 58 9.69 3.83 -8.02
CA GLU A 58 9.85 2.53 -7.39
C GLU A 58 10.98 2.57 -6.34
N THR A 59 10.99 1.62 -5.42
CA THR A 59 12.10 1.42 -4.49
C THR A 59 13.33 0.87 -5.20
N ASP A 60 14.52 1.24 -4.74
CA ASP A 60 15.78 0.85 -5.38
C ASP A 60 16.14 -0.64 -5.22
N SER A 61 15.58 -1.33 -4.22
CA SER A 61 15.89 -2.73 -3.92
C SER A 61 14.87 -3.68 -4.55
N PRO A 62 15.32 -4.76 -5.23
CA PRO A 62 14.43 -5.81 -5.72
C PRO A 62 13.71 -6.57 -4.59
N PRO A 63 12.43 -6.95 -4.79
CA PRO A 63 11.59 -6.53 -5.90
C PRO A 63 11.23 -5.04 -5.78
N ASN A 64 11.42 -4.29 -6.87
CA ASN A 64 11.06 -2.89 -6.97
C ASN A 64 9.58 -2.71 -6.59
N GLY A 65 9.32 -2.02 -5.47
CA GLY A 65 7.98 -1.75 -4.99
C GLY A 65 7.50 -0.40 -5.51
N PRO A 66 6.27 -0.27 -6.02
CA PRO A 66 5.72 1.03 -6.41
C PRO A 66 5.65 1.95 -5.19
N MET A 67 6.10 3.19 -5.36
CA MET A 67 6.14 4.21 -4.31
C MET A 67 5.82 5.60 -4.84
N TYR A 68 5.61 6.53 -3.91
CA TYR A 68 5.40 7.94 -4.16
C TYR A 68 6.42 8.79 -3.41
N ILE A 69 6.83 9.88 -4.02
CA ILE A 69 7.44 11.02 -3.34
C ILE A 69 6.39 12.13 -3.33
N ILE A 70 5.97 12.55 -2.14
CA ILE A 70 4.83 13.44 -1.94
C ILE A 70 5.29 14.72 -1.25
N GLY A 71 4.84 15.86 -1.77
CA GLY A 71 4.97 17.17 -1.13
C GLY A 71 3.61 17.71 -0.70
N LEU A 72 3.53 18.18 0.53
CA LEU A 72 2.33 18.80 1.12
C LEU A 72 2.60 20.24 1.53
N ALA A 73 1.60 21.10 1.41
CA ALA A 73 1.53 22.41 2.04
C ALA A 73 0.38 22.42 3.08
N GLY A 74 0.59 23.12 4.19
CA GLY A 74 -0.34 23.14 5.32
C GLY A 74 0.32 23.74 6.55
N HIS A 75 -0.19 23.43 7.73
CA HIS A 75 0.36 23.84 9.02
C HIS A 75 0.60 22.61 9.89
N PHE A 76 1.84 22.11 9.86
CA PHE A 76 2.25 20.88 10.50
C PHE A 76 2.98 21.17 11.80
N GLN A 77 2.75 20.34 12.82
CA GLN A 77 3.34 20.51 14.16
C GLN A 77 4.07 19.24 14.62
N LYS A 78 5.23 19.45 15.24
CA LYS A 78 5.98 18.41 15.95
C LYS A 78 6.59 18.98 17.22
N GLY A 79 5.96 18.70 18.37
CA GLY A 79 6.34 19.34 19.63
C GLY A 79 6.20 20.87 19.52
N SER A 80 7.31 21.60 19.74
CA SER A 80 7.37 23.06 19.58
C SER A 80 7.71 23.52 18.16
N LEU A 81 7.97 22.60 17.24
CA LEU A 81 8.37 22.92 15.87
C LEU A 81 7.15 23.03 14.95
N VAL A 82 7.18 24.01 14.06
CA VAL A 82 6.12 24.26 13.06
C VAL A 82 6.71 24.27 11.66
N ALA A 83 6.07 23.56 10.74
CA ALA A 83 6.39 23.53 9.31
C ALA A 83 5.18 23.97 8.48
N THR A 84 5.44 24.65 7.37
CA THR A 84 4.43 25.04 6.38
C THR A 84 4.36 24.06 5.20
N SER A 85 5.30 23.14 5.11
CA SER A 85 5.32 22.09 4.10
C SER A 85 6.00 20.82 4.61
N LEU A 86 5.58 19.68 4.06
CA LEU A 86 6.21 18.38 4.28
C LEU A 86 6.66 17.79 2.95
N GLY A 87 7.77 17.05 2.98
CA GLY A 87 8.19 16.16 1.89
C GLY A 87 8.48 14.76 2.44
N PHE A 88 7.97 13.72 1.80
CA PHE A 88 8.21 12.33 2.25
C PHE A 88 8.10 11.30 1.13
N SER A 89 8.61 10.10 1.42
CA SER A 89 8.47 8.92 0.57
C SER A 89 7.45 7.95 1.17
N ALA A 90 6.68 7.25 0.33
CA ALA A 90 5.71 6.28 0.80
C ALA A 90 5.51 5.12 -0.17
N LEU A 91 5.31 3.90 0.34
CA LEU A 91 4.97 2.74 -0.47
C LEU A 91 3.54 2.89 -0.99
N ALA A 92 3.32 2.56 -2.25
CA ALA A 92 1.98 2.48 -2.82
C ALA A 92 1.29 1.17 -2.43
N ALA A 93 2.06 0.11 -2.14
CA ALA A 93 1.54 -1.21 -1.80
C ALA A 93 0.95 -1.34 -0.38
N ARG A 94 1.37 -0.49 0.56
CA ARG A 94 0.97 -0.51 1.97
C ARG A 94 1.28 0.84 2.63
N MET A 95 0.65 1.13 3.77
CA MET A 95 0.94 2.35 4.52
C MET A 95 2.30 2.24 5.21
N TYR A 96 3.35 2.61 4.50
CA TYR A 96 4.71 2.72 5.01
C TYR A 96 5.31 3.99 4.46
N VAL A 97 5.70 4.90 5.35
CA VAL A 97 6.14 6.26 5.04
C VAL A 97 7.49 6.49 5.71
N TRP A 98 8.45 7.00 4.95
CA TRP A 98 9.81 7.25 5.42
C TRP A 98 10.38 8.56 4.88
N ASN A 99 11.47 8.99 5.49
CA ASN A 99 12.25 10.17 5.13
C ASN A 99 11.36 11.42 5.03
N ILE A 100 10.73 11.77 6.17
CA ILE A 100 9.75 12.84 6.28
C ILE A 100 10.47 14.09 6.76
N HIS A 101 10.40 15.15 5.96
CA HIS A 101 11.04 16.42 6.25
C HIS A 101 9.98 17.50 6.42
N GLY A 102 10.12 18.32 7.46
CA GLY A 102 9.30 19.52 7.66
C GLY A 102 10.08 20.78 7.33
N TYR A 103 9.48 21.69 6.57
CA TYR A 103 10.10 22.95 6.17
C TYR A 103 9.24 24.17 6.54
N LYS A 104 9.91 25.27 6.91
CA LYS A 104 9.31 26.61 7.03
C LYS A 104 8.99 27.22 5.66
N ALA A 105 8.25 28.32 5.65
CA ALA A 105 7.95 29.07 4.44
C ALA A 105 9.20 29.61 3.71
N SER A 106 10.30 29.79 4.44
CA SER A 106 11.61 30.15 3.89
C SER A 106 12.32 29.02 3.15
N GLY A 107 11.79 27.79 3.19
CA GLY A 107 12.45 26.58 2.68
C GLY A 107 13.45 25.96 3.67
N GLN A 108 13.66 26.56 4.84
CA GLN A 108 14.52 26.00 5.88
C GLN A 108 13.88 24.74 6.49
N GLU A 109 14.63 23.64 6.52
CA GLU A 109 14.23 22.42 7.25
C GLU A 109 14.21 22.68 8.75
N VAL A 110 13.15 22.23 9.42
CA VAL A 110 12.95 22.37 10.87
C VAL A 110 12.99 21.04 11.60
N TRP A 111 12.67 19.93 10.94
CA TRP A 111 12.85 18.59 11.49
C TRP A 111 12.88 17.55 10.38
N MET A 112 13.34 16.35 10.75
CA MET A 112 13.26 15.14 9.97
C MET A 112 12.74 13.99 10.86
N ASP A 113 11.92 13.10 10.30
CA ASP A 113 11.57 11.78 10.85
C ASP A 113 11.97 10.70 9.86
N MET A 114 12.59 9.64 10.38
CA MET A 114 13.02 8.51 9.54
C MET A 114 11.83 7.72 9.00
N GLU A 115 10.81 7.50 9.82
CA GLU A 115 9.60 6.78 9.45
C GLU A 115 8.42 7.19 10.32
N LEU A 116 7.20 6.97 9.82
CA LEU A 116 6.01 7.02 10.66
C LEU A 116 5.84 5.69 11.39
N PRO A 117 5.63 5.70 12.71
CA PRO A 117 5.25 4.48 13.43
C PRO A 117 3.92 3.95 12.89
N ALA A 118 3.87 2.63 12.69
CA ALA A 118 2.70 1.91 12.18
C ALA A 118 1.49 2.00 13.12
#